data_AF-A0A7V0TTK1-F1
#
_entry.id   AF-A0A7V0TTK1-F1
#
_cell.length_a   1.000
_cell.length_b   1.000
_cell.length_c   1.000
_cell.angle_alpha   90.00
_cell.angle_beta   90.00
_cell.angle_gamma   90.00
#
_symmetry.space_group_name_H-M   'P 1'
#
loop_
_entity.id
_entity.type
_entity.pdbx_description
1 polymer ?
#
loop_
_entity_poly.entity_id
_entity_poly.type
_entity_poly.pdbx_seq_one_letter_code
_entity_poly.pdbx_strand_id
1 'polypeptide(L)'
;MNNLMKKTILEAKNLILSRAPYYKKYPPKLKIESIDKRAMISERFKFAYYRIPKAANSTVIATLHCCEYGEVADSLKMKELKTHTYIKPSQLNRKKADVLLDDYFKFTVVRNPYARFLSAYLNKIAKGKPGKKALVADYLNRSVDDP
;
A
#
# COMPACT_ATOMS: atom_id res chain seq x y z
N MET A 1 -3.68 0.06 23.57
CA MET A 1 -2.27 0.15 23.10
C MET A 1 -1.92 1.62 22.84
N ASN A 2 -1.01 2.21 23.65
CA ASN A 2 -0.62 3.63 23.60
C ASN A 2 0.13 3.96 22.28
N ASN A 3 0.02 5.21 21.80
CA ASN A 3 0.65 5.75 20.59
C ASN A 3 2.17 5.59 20.58
N LEU A 4 2.83 5.68 21.74
CA LEU A 4 4.28 5.47 21.85
C LEU A 4 4.68 4.05 21.41
N MET A 5 3.97 3.04 21.91
CA MET A 5 4.21 1.63 21.58
C MET A 5 4.01 1.34 20.09
N LYS A 6 3.01 1.96 19.45
CA LYS A 6 2.78 1.85 17.99
C LYS A 6 3.94 2.43 17.19
N LYS A 7 4.51 3.55 17.63
CA LYS A 7 5.66 4.20 16.97
C LYS A 7 6.90 3.31 17.04
N THR A 8 7.21 2.78 18.23
CA THR A 8 8.37 1.88 18.44
C THR A 8 8.27 0.61 17.58
N ILE A 9 7.10 -0.01 17.51
CA ILE A 9 6.87 -1.20 16.66
C ILE A 9 7.11 -0.86 15.18
N LEU A 10 6.65 0.32 14.72
CA LEU A 10 6.83 0.74 13.34
C LEU A 10 8.30 1.02 13.02
N GLU A 11 9.05 1.63 13.93
CA GLU A 11 10.49 1.89 13.78
C GLU A 11 11.27 0.57 13.71
N ALA A 12 11.00 -0.36 14.63
CA ALA A 12 11.59 -1.70 14.60
C ALA A 12 11.31 -2.44 13.29
N LYS A 13 10.06 -2.36 12.77
CA LYS A 13 9.72 -2.93 11.46
C LYS A 13 10.52 -2.31 10.32
N ASN A 14 10.69 -0.98 10.27
CA ASN A 14 11.48 -0.35 9.22
C ASN A 14 12.96 -0.76 9.29
N LEU A 15 13.52 -0.91 10.50
CA LEU A 15 14.88 -1.39 10.70
C LEU A 15 15.08 -2.84 10.21
N ILE A 16 14.09 -3.71 10.45
CA ILE A 16 14.13 -5.09 9.94
C ILE A 16 14.05 -5.07 8.42
N LEU A 17 13.09 -4.34 7.85
CA LEU A 17 12.89 -4.27 6.41
C LEU A 17 14.07 -3.64 5.67
N SER A 18 14.78 -2.67 6.25
CA SER A 18 15.96 -2.05 5.63
C SER A 18 17.12 -3.02 5.44
N ARG A 19 17.10 -4.17 6.11
CA ARG A 19 18.10 -5.24 5.93
C ARG A 19 17.79 -6.15 4.75
N ALA A 20 16.57 -6.11 4.21
CA ALA A 20 16.22 -6.92 3.04
C ALA A 20 17.08 -6.52 1.84
N PRO A 21 17.53 -7.48 1.01
CA PRO A 21 18.44 -7.21 -0.12
C PRO A 21 17.97 -6.09 -1.04
N TYR A 22 16.67 -6.06 -1.36
CA TYR A 22 16.08 -5.02 -2.20
C TYR A 22 16.25 -3.61 -1.60
N TYR A 23 15.91 -3.41 -0.32
CA TYR A 23 16.00 -2.09 0.33
C TYR A 23 17.42 -1.68 0.71
N LYS A 24 18.34 -2.65 0.87
CA LYS A 24 19.77 -2.35 1.02
C LYS A 24 20.35 -1.79 -0.29
N LYS A 25 19.94 -2.34 -1.44
CA LYS A 25 20.36 -1.88 -2.77
C LYS A 25 19.63 -0.59 -3.18
N TYR A 26 18.36 -0.44 -2.80
CA TYR A 26 17.54 0.72 -3.13
C TYR A 26 16.86 1.30 -1.87
N PRO A 27 17.60 2.05 -1.05
CA PRO A 27 17.07 2.64 0.18
C PRO A 27 16.08 3.77 -0.17
N PRO A 28 14.81 3.68 0.27
CA PRO A 28 13.82 4.69 -0.09
C PRO A 28 13.89 5.92 0.80
N LYS A 29 13.51 7.08 0.26
CA LYS A 29 13.29 8.31 1.03
C LYS A 29 12.02 8.27 1.90
N LEU A 30 11.13 7.34 1.62
CA LEU A 30 9.86 7.14 2.35
C LEU A 30 9.98 5.94 3.29
N LYS A 31 9.06 5.86 4.26
CA LYS A 31 8.97 4.71 5.18
C LYS A 31 8.87 3.39 4.41
N ILE A 32 9.83 2.50 4.63
CA ILE A 32 9.97 1.20 3.95
C ILE A 32 8.69 0.36 4.12
N GLU A 33 8.15 0.27 5.34
CA GLU A 33 6.87 -0.44 5.61
C GLU A 33 5.75 0.00 4.66
N SER A 34 5.73 1.30 4.35
CA SER A 34 4.69 1.89 3.53
C SER A 34 4.86 1.62 2.05
N ILE A 35 6.10 1.49 1.59
CA ILE A 35 6.39 1.06 0.22
C ILE A 35 6.13 -0.45 0.11
N ASP A 36 6.69 -1.22 1.02
CA ASP A 36 6.66 -2.69 1.01
C ASP A 36 5.24 -3.22 0.98
N LYS A 37 4.39 -2.74 1.89
CA LYS A 37 2.99 -3.16 1.91
C LYS A 37 2.25 -2.80 0.63
N ARG A 38 2.69 -1.79 -0.12
CA ARG A 38 2.03 -1.29 -1.34
C ARG A 38 2.59 -1.90 -2.61
N ALA A 39 3.69 -2.63 -2.54
CA ALA A 39 4.23 -3.34 -3.68
C ALA A 39 3.41 -4.61 -3.97
N MET A 40 3.37 -4.95 -5.25
CA MET A 40 2.82 -6.16 -5.82
C MET A 40 3.79 -6.62 -6.91
N ILE A 41 4.39 -7.79 -6.73
CA ILE A 41 5.36 -8.36 -7.66
C ILE A 41 4.75 -9.63 -8.24
N SER A 42 4.67 -9.70 -9.57
CA SER A 42 4.34 -10.91 -10.30
C SER A 42 5.62 -11.51 -10.87
N GLU A 43 5.97 -12.73 -10.44
CA GLU A 43 7.06 -13.48 -11.06
C GLU A 43 6.67 -14.07 -12.41
N ARG A 44 5.37 -14.34 -12.63
CA ARG A 44 4.83 -14.91 -13.87
C ARG A 44 4.92 -13.93 -15.03
N PHE A 45 4.49 -12.68 -14.82
CA PHE A 45 4.47 -11.65 -15.84
C PHE A 45 5.60 -10.62 -15.71
N LYS A 46 6.52 -10.83 -14.77
CA LYS A 46 7.73 -10.01 -14.60
C LYS A 46 7.44 -8.52 -14.46
N PHE A 47 6.48 -8.17 -13.59
CA PHE A 47 6.20 -6.77 -13.25
C PHE A 47 6.24 -6.50 -11.75
N ALA A 48 6.49 -5.24 -11.41
CA ALA A 48 6.37 -4.69 -10.08
C ALA A 48 5.45 -3.46 -10.09
N TYR A 49 4.28 -3.59 -9.46
CA TYR A 49 3.31 -2.51 -9.32
C TYR A 49 3.34 -1.90 -7.92
N TYR A 50 3.63 -0.60 -7.84
CA TYR A 50 3.63 0.16 -6.59
C TYR A 50 2.36 0.99 -6.47
N ARG A 51 1.52 0.66 -5.49
CA ARG A 51 0.17 1.23 -5.37
C ARG A 51 0.16 2.63 -4.77
N ILE A 52 -0.62 3.55 -5.36
CA ILE A 52 -0.83 4.90 -4.82
C ILE A 52 -2.29 5.06 -4.34
N PRO A 53 -2.53 5.21 -3.02
CA PRO A 53 -3.89 5.31 -2.49
C PRO A 53 -4.76 6.32 -3.25
N LYS A 54 -5.96 5.86 -3.65
CA LYS A 54 -7.00 6.64 -4.35
C LYS A 54 -6.68 6.98 -5.83
N ALA A 55 -5.67 6.34 -6.42
CA ALA A 55 -5.43 6.33 -7.86
C ALA A 55 -5.89 5.00 -8.51
N ALA A 56 -7.18 4.67 -8.35
CA ALA A 56 -7.79 3.45 -8.92
C ALA A 56 -7.17 2.09 -8.48
N ASN A 57 -6.44 2.06 -7.36
CA ASN A 57 -5.74 0.86 -6.87
C ASN A 57 -6.54 -0.45 -6.89
N SER A 58 -7.80 -0.44 -6.44
CA SER A 58 -8.57 -1.68 -6.36
C SER A 58 -8.86 -2.24 -7.75
N THR A 59 -9.22 -1.38 -8.69
CA THR A 59 -9.47 -1.76 -10.09
C THR A 59 -8.21 -2.34 -10.73
N VAL A 60 -7.07 -1.65 -10.62
CA VAL A 60 -5.81 -2.11 -11.21
C VAL A 60 -5.40 -3.49 -10.67
N ILE A 61 -5.49 -3.72 -9.35
CA ILE A 61 -5.16 -5.03 -8.77
C ILE A 61 -6.14 -6.10 -9.24
N ALA A 62 -7.45 -5.81 -9.26
CA ALA A 62 -8.45 -6.77 -9.71
C ALA A 62 -8.22 -7.17 -11.18
N THR A 63 -7.92 -6.20 -12.03
CA THR A 63 -7.60 -6.44 -13.44
C THR A 63 -6.32 -7.28 -13.58
N LEU A 64 -5.22 -6.88 -12.94
CA LEU A 64 -3.96 -7.64 -13.01
C LEU A 64 -4.12 -9.08 -12.48
N HIS A 65 -4.85 -9.25 -11.38
CA HIS A 65 -5.17 -10.57 -10.84
C HIS A 65 -6.00 -11.41 -11.81
N CYS A 66 -7.04 -10.83 -12.39
CA CYS A 66 -7.86 -11.51 -13.39
C CYS A 66 -7.04 -11.91 -14.62
N CYS A 67 -6.14 -11.05 -15.10
CA CYS A 67 -5.23 -11.38 -16.20
C CYS A 67 -4.25 -12.50 -15.82
N GLU A 68 -3.80 -12.56 -14.56
CA GLU A 68 -2.80 -13.52 -14.10
C GLU A 68 -3.36 -14.89 -13.74
N TYR A 69 -4.59 -14.94 -13.22
CA TYR A 69 -5.16 -16.17 -12.68
C TYR A 69 -6.52 -16.54 -13.32
N GLY A 70 -7.08 -15.71 -14.19
CA GLY A 70 -8.41 -15.93 -14.77
C GLY A 70 -9.55 -15.72 -13.77
N GLU A 71 -9.27 -15.15 -12.60
CA GLU A 71 -10.22 -15.02 -11.50
C GLU A 71 -10.64 -13.57 -11.24
N VAL A 72 -11.95 -13.35 -11.12
CA VAL A 72 -12.51 -12.08 -10.67
C VAL A 72 -12.38 -11.95 -9.16
N ALA A 73 -11.73 -10.88 -8.71
CA ALA A 73 -11.56 -10.59 -7.29
C ALA A 73 -12.76 -9.82 -6.72
N ASP A 74 -13.47 -10.43 -5.77
CA ASP A 74 -14.51 -9.76 -4.99
C ASP A 74 -13.92 -8.86 -3.88
N SER A 75 -14.78 -8.19 -3.12
CA SER A 75 -14.35 -7.27 -2.05
C SER A 75 -13.55 -7.92 -0.91
N LEU A 76 -13.80 -9.19 -0.58
CA LEU A 76 -13.11 -9.94 0.46
C LEU A 76 -11.72 -10.37 -0.04
N LYS A 77 -11.66 -10.97 -1.23
CA LYS A 77 -10.41 -11.29 -1.94
C LYS A 77 -9.55 -10.04 -2.11
N MET A 78 -10.14 -8.89 -2.43
CA MET A 78 -9.41 -7.64 -2.60
C MET A 78 -8.66 -7.15 -1.34
N LYS A 79 -9.03 -7.57 -0.12
CA LYS A 79 -8.23 -7.27 1.07
C LYS A 79 -7.02 -8.19 1.14
N GLU A 80 -7.23 -9.47 0.91
CA GLU A 80 -6.21 -10.52 0.89
C GLU A 80 -5.15 -10.30 -0.20
N LEU A 81 -5.58 -9.98 -1.42
CA LEU A 81 -4.68 -9.65 -2.55
C LEU A 81 -3.70 -8.52 -2.18
N LYS A 82 -4.18 -7.55 -1.40
CA LYS A 82 -3.39 -6.38 -1.01
C LYS A 82 -2.36 -6.70 0.07
N THR A 83 -2.52 -7.79 0.81
CA THR A 83 -1.71 -8.08 2.00
C THR A 83 -0.88 -9.36 1.87
N HIS A 84 -1.38 -10.42 1.23
CA HIS A 84 -0.78 -11.76 1.32
C HIS A 84 -0.47 -12.42 -0.03
N THR A 85 -1.26 -12.15 -1.08
CA THR A 85 -1.15 -12.93 -2.33
C THR A 85 0.12 -12.64 -3.14
N TYR A 86 0.54 -11.37 -3.20
CA TYR A 86 1.67 -10.97 -4.02
C TYR A 86 2.95 -10.75 -3.22
N ILE A 87 4.06 -11.21 -3.80
CA ILE A 87 5.42 -11.05 -3.27
C ILE A 87 5.72 -9.56 -3.03
N LYS A 88 6.38 -9.30 -1.90
CA LYS A 88 6.87 -7.99 -1.48
C LYS A 88 8.38 -7.89 -1.70
N PRO A 89 8.91 -6.68 -1.94
CA PRO A 89 10.34 -6.49 -2.11
C PRO A 89 11.16 -6.99 -0.90
N SER A 90 10.62 -6.89 0.32
CA SER A 90 11.22 -7.43 1.54
C SER A 90 11.39 -8.95 1.55
N GLN A 91 10.62 -9.69 0.74
CA GLN A 91 10.65 -11.15 0.65
C GLN A 91 11.63 -11.66 -0.42
N LEU A 92 12.26 -10.76 -1.18
CA LEU A 92 13.20 -11.14 -2.22
C LEU A 92 14.57 -11.46 -1.62
N ASN A 93 15.15 -12.58 -2.05
CA ASN A 93 16.57 -12.82 -1.86
C ASN A 93 17.39 -11.91 -2.78
N ARG A 94 18.72 -11.89 -2.59
CA ARG A 94 19.63 -11.01 -3.34
C ARG A 94 19.49 -11.18 -4.86
N LYS A 95 19.54 -12.42 -5.37
CA LYS A 95 19.40 -12.71 -6.80
C LYS A 95 18.08 -12.22 -7.38
N LYS A 96 16.96 -12.49 -6.71
CA LYS A 96 15.63 -12.03 -7.16
C LYS A 96 15.48 -10.51 -7.07
N ALA A 97 16.11 -9.87 -6.08
CA ALA A 97 16.12 -8.42 -5.97
C ALA A 97 16.90 -7.77 -7.13
N ASP A 98 18.04 -8.35 -7.53
CA ASP A 98 18.82 -7.91 -8.69
C ASP A 98 18.01 -8.06 -9.98
N VAL A 99 17.47 -9.26 -10.24
CA VAL A 99 16.61 -9.54 -11.40
C VAL A 99 15.39 -8.61 -11.45
N LEU A 100 14.74 -8.32 -10.32
CA LEU A 100 13.62 -7.38 -10.32
C LEU A 100 14.05 -5.97 -10.73
N LEU A 101 15.25 -5.54 -10.35
CA LEU A 101 15.76 -4.20 -10.68
C LEU A 101 16.18 -4.07 -12.13
N ASP A 102 16.53 -5.17 -12.78
CA ASP A 102 17.08 -5.13 -14.14
C ASP A 102 16.02 -5.56 -15.17
N ASP A 103 15.23 -6.60 -14.86
CA ASP A 103 14.41 -7.30 -15.86
C ASP A 103 12.90 -7.06 -15.71
N TYR A 104 12.42 -6.58 -14.56
CA TYR A 104 10.97 -6.42 -14.34
C TYR A 104 10.48 -5.06 -14.82
N PHE A 105 9.30 -5.05 -15.45
CA PHE A 105 8.58 -3.83 -15.75
C PHE A 105 8.02 -3.21 -14.46
N LYS A 106 8.49 -2.02 -14.10
CA LYS A 106 8.06 -1.32 -12.87
C LYS A 106 7.12 -0.18 -13.24
N PHE A 107 5.96 -0.15 -12.61
CA PHE A 107 5.00 0.91 -12.90
C PHE A 107 4.16 1.29 -11.68
N THR A 108 3.50 2.43 -11.83
CA THR A 108 2.47 2.90 -10.92
C THR A 108 1.38 3.61 -11.73
N VAL A 109 0.21 3.77 -11.12
CA VAL A 109 -0.89 4.54 -11.69
C VAL A 109 -1.09 5.77 -10.82
N VAL A 110 -1.04 6.94 -11.45
CA VAL A 110 -1.27 8.23 -10.82
C VAL A 110 -2.63 8.79 -11.21
N ARG A 111 -3.13 9.73 -10.42
CA ARG A 111 -4.38 10.47 -10.67
C ARG A 111 -4.14 11.94 -10.38
N ASN A 112 -4.88 12.81 -11.06
CA ASN A 112 -4.94 14.24 -10.74
C ASN A 112 -4.98 14.46 -9.21
N PRO A 113 -4.11 15.32 -8.65
CA PRO A 113 -3.94 15.45 -7.21
C PRO A 113 -5.22 15.94 -6.51
N TYR A 114 -5.96 16.88 -7.09
CA TYR A 114 -7.21 17.40 -6.54
C TYR A 114 -8.29 16.33 -6.50
N ALA A 115 -8.46 15.58 -7.59
CA ALA A 115 -9.42 14.48 -7.64
C ALA A 115 -9.06 13.35 -6.65
N ARG A 116 -7.77 13.07 -6.46
CA ARG A 116 -7.27 12.11 -5.48
C ARG A 116 -7.56 12.56 -4.05
N PHE A 117 -7.35 13.84 -3.75
CA PHE A 117 -7.66 14.45 -2.46
C PHE A 117 -9.16 14.39 -2.16
N LEU A 118 -10.01 14.85 -3.08
CA LEU A 118 -11.47 14.81 -2.94
C LEU A 118 -11.96 13.38 -2.73
N SER A 119 -11.44 12.40 -3.48
CA SER A 119 -11.79 10.99 -3.30
C SER A 119 -11.38 10.45 -1.92
N ALA A 120 -10.26 10.93 -1.36
CA ALA A 120 -9.84 10.57 -0.02
C ALA A 120 -10.75 11.19 1.04
N TYR A 121 -11.10 12.47 0.91
CA TYR A 121 -12.01 13.19 1.79
C TYR A 121 -13.38 12.50 1.83
N LEU A 122 -14.02 12.32 0.67
CA LEU A 122 -15.33 11.70 0.58
C LEU A 122 -15.35 10.30 1.19
N ASN A 123 -14.29 9.51 0.98
CA ASN A 123 -14.24 8.14 1.45
C ASN A 123 -13.89 7.98 2.93
N LYS A 124 -13.09 8.90 3.50
CA LYS A 124 -12.59 8.76 4.88
C LYS A 124 -13.31 9.65 5.87
N ILE A 125 -13.81 10.80 5.41
CA ILE A 125 -14.38 11.86 6.26
C ILE A 125 -15.89 11.93 5.98
N ALA A 126 -16.30 12.40 4.80
CA ALA A 126 -17.73 12.67 4.53
C ALA A 126 -18.61 11.41 4.63
N LYS A 127 -18.19 10.30 4.00
CA LYS A 127 -18.91 9.00 4.00
C LYS A 127 -18.27 7.97 4.95
N GLY A 128 -17.37 8.41 5.83
CA GLY A 128 -16.57 7.51 6.67
C GLY A 128 -17.41 6.72 7.68
N LYS A 129 -16.98 5.50 8.01
CA LYS A 129 -17.55 4.72 9.14
C LYS A 129 -17.46 5.52 10.44
N PRO A 130 -18.42 5.40 11.38
CA PRO A 130 -18.54 6.25 12.58
C PRO A 130 -17.23 6.50 13.34
N GLY A 131 -16.40 5.46 13.51
CA GLY A 131 -15.13 5.56 14.24
C GLY A 131 -14.02 6.42 13.61
N LYS A 132 -14.16 6.89 12.36
CA LYS A 132 -13.17 7.80 11.74
C LYS A 132 -13.56 9.28 11.84
N LYS A 133 -14.84 9.59 12.01
CA LYS A 133 -15.30 10.96 12.30
C LYS A 133 -14.75 11.41 13.65
N ALA A 134 -14.79 10.54 14.66
CA ALA A 134 -14.24 10.81 15.98
C ALA A 134 -12.76 11.23 15.97
N LEU A 135 -11.91 10.55 15.19
CA LEU A 135 -10.49 10.92 15.06
C LEU A 135 -10.26 12.28 14.39
N VAL A 136 -11.14 12.65 13.46
CA VAL A 136 -11.04 13.94 12.77
C VAL A 136 -11.58 15.04 13.67
N ALA A 137 -12.69 14.80 14.36
CA ALA A 137 -13.27 15.71 15.34
C ALA A 137 -12.29 16.00 16.49
N ASP A 138 -11.65 14.97 17.04
CA ASP A 138 -10.58 15.08 18.04
C ASP A 138 -9.40 15.92 17.52
N TYR A 139 -8.91 15.65 16.31
CA TYR A 139 -7.83 16.44 15.70
C TYR A 139 -8.20 17.91 15.47
N LEU A 140 -9.47 18.18 15.11
CA LEU A 140 -9.99 19.52 14.89
C LEU A 140 -10.47 20.21 16.17
N ASN A 141 -10.42 19.52 17.30
CA ASN A 141 -10.94 19.95 18.59
C ASN A 141 -12.43 20.37 18.51
N ARG A 142 -13.26 19.53 17.88
CA ARG A 142 -14.70 19.75 17.66
C ARG A 142 -15.53 18.54 18.09
N SER A 143 -16.84 18.73 18.22
CA SER A 143 -17.77 17.63 18.46
C SER A 143 -17.84 16.69 17.25
N VAL A 144 -18.10 15.40 17.49
CA VAL A 144 -18.30 14.41 16.41
C VAL A 144 -19.57 14.70 15.60
N ASP A 145 -20.51 15.38 16.25
CA ASP A 145 -21.83 15.74 15.72
C ASP A 145 -21.89 17.19 15.21
N ASP A 146 -20.79 17.96 15.30
CA ASP A 146 -20.71 19.27 14.66
C ASP A 146 -20.79 19.10 13.12
N PRO A 147 -21.64 19.86 12.42
CA PRO A 147 -21.84 19.75 10.97
C PRO A 147 -20.57 20.06 10.15
#